data_AF-A0A2H1WMD1-F1
#
_entry.id   AF-A0A2H1WMD1-F1
#
_cell.length_a   1.000
_cell.length_b   1.000
_cell.length_c   1.000
_cell.angle_alpha   90.00
_cell.angle_beta   90.00
_cell.angle_gamma   90.00
#
_symmetry.space_group_name_H-M   'P 1'
#
loop_
_entity.id
_entity.type
_entity.pdbx_description
1 polymer ?
#
loop_
_entity_poly.entity_id
_entity_poly.type
_entity_poly.pdbx_seq_one_letter_code
_entity_poly.pdbx_strand_id
1 'polypeptide(L)'
;ITSLFLKCSRATSKSIKNSHNTNLLSTETSTTMPLQIRRNRCSSFVRENLLTLLTVIGVVAGTILGCCLRASGQEWSRRDVMYFQYPGELFLRMLKSLIVPLLVSSIVSAIGSLDLSLSGKVGLRAIIYYMTTTICAVMLGIALVTTIKPGKASQDYTQPNATKIVVKDTLTSDTLLDLISDPPQLRMGVMVIYNACFIHINLPLESLYLLKKTTSISVA
;
A
#
# COMPACT_ATOMS: atom_id res chain seq x y z
N ILE A 1 -4.13 21.07 -8.27
CA ILE A 1 -4.26 19.59 -8.17
C ILE A 1 -5.38 19.10 -9.08
N THR A 2 -6.61 19.64 -8.96
CA THR A 2 -7.74 19.34 -9.86
C THR A 2 -7.45 19.64 -11.34
N SER A 3 -6.72 20.73 -11.63
CA SER A 3 -6.33 21.10 -13.01
C SER A 3 -5.23 20.21 -13.62
N LEU A 4 -4.33 19.67 -12.80
CA LEU A 4 -3.28 18.72 -13.21
C LEU A 4 -3.87 17.33 -13.45
N PHE A 5 -4.83 16.90 -12.61
CA PHE A 5 -5.54 15.64 -12.77
C PHE A 5 -6.40 15.61 -14.06
N LEU A 6 -7.07 16.73 -14.40
CA LEU A 6 -7.82 16.84 -15.67
C LEU A 6 -6.91 16.82 -16.91
N LYS A 7 -5.72 17.42 -16.83
CA LYS A 7 -4.75 17.46 -17.95
C LYS A 7 -4.12 16.09 -18.20
N CYS A 8 -3.86 15.33 -17.14
CA CYS A 8 -3.38 13.95 -17.24
C CYS A 8 -4.47 13.02 -17.82
N SER A 9 -5.72 13.14 -17.36
CA SER A 9 -6.85 12.35 -17.89
C SER A 9 -7.12 12.60 -19.39
N ARG A 10 -6.98 13.85 -19.87
CA ARG A 10 -7.11 14.16 -21.31
C ARG A 10 -5.96 13.60 -22.16
N ALA A 11 -4.74 13.51 -21.63
CA ALA A 11 -3.60 12.95 -22.36
C ALA A 11 -3.78 11.44 -22.60
N THR A 12 -4.30 10.71 -21.61
CA THR A 12 -4.55 9.26 -21.72
C THR A 12 -5.68 8.95 -22.70
N SER A 13 -6.72 9.79 -22.77
CA SER A 13 -7.83 9.62 -23.73
C SER A 13 -7.39 9.81 -25.19
N LYS A 14 -6.45 10.75 -25.46
CA LYS A 14 -5.88 10.94 -26.81
C LYS A 14 -5.01 9.76 -27.26
N SER A 15 -4.27 9.14 -26.34
CA SER A 15 -3.44 7.96 -26.64
C SER A 15 -4.30 6.74 -27.02
N ILE A 16 -5.43 6.53 -26.33
CA ILE A 16 -6.35 5.42 -26.60
C ILE A 16 -7.08 5.58 -27.96
N LYS A 17 -7.42 6.80 -28.38
CA LYS A 17 -8.12 7.02 -29.66
C LYS A 17 -7.23 6.81 -30.89
N ASN A 18 -5.92 7.04 -30.78
CA ASN A 18 -5.00 6.86 -31.89
C ASN A 18 -4.69 5.38 -32.18
N SER A 19 -4.79 4.53 -31.15
CA SER A 19 -4.60 3.06 -31.29
C SER A 19 -5.76 2.38 -32.03
N HIS A 20 -6.96 2.99 -32.04
CA HIS A 20 -8.15 2.38 -32.65
C HIS A 20 -8.33 2.73 -34.15
N ASN A 21 -7.61 3.73 -34.67
CA ASN A 21 -7.78 4.18 -36.07
C ASN A 21 -6.81 3.52 -37.05
N THR A 22 -5.83 2.75 -36.57
CA THR A 22 -4.86 2.02 -37.41
C THR A 22 -5.31 0.61 -37.79
N ASN A 23 -6.53 0.19 -37.41
CA ASN A 23 -7.06 -1.16 -37.68
C ASN A 23 -8.21 -1.18 -38.72
N LEU A 24 -8.43 -0.08 -39.45
CA LEU A 24 -9.50 0.04 -40.45
C LEU A 24 -9.00 -0.05 -41.90
N LEU A 25 -7.89 -0.73 -42.16
CA LEU A 25 -7.43 -1.05 -43.51
C LEU A 25 -6.91 -2.49 -43.61
N SER A 26 -7.84 -3.45 -43.64
CA SER A 26 -7.68 -4.73 -44.34
C SER A 26 -9.01 -5.49 -44.30
N THR A 27 -9.86 -5.18 -45.27
CA THR A 27 -11.02 -5.96 -45.68
C THR A 27 -10.56 -7.19 -46.48
N GLU A 28 -11.28 -8.31 -46.27
CA GLU A 28 -11.35 -9.53 -47.09
C GLU A 28 -10.13 -10.48 -47.13
N THR A 29 -10.29 -11.68 -46.55
CA THR A 29 -10.31 -12.97 -47.30
C THR A 29 -10.43 -14.16 -46.35
N SER A 30 -11.35 -15.06 -46.69
CA SER A 30 -11.59 -16.35 -46.06
C SER A 30 -10.39 -17.30 -46.15
N THR A 31 -10.42 -18.32 -45.27
CA THR A 31 -9.68 -19.61 -45.28
C THR A 31 -8.43 -19.72 -44.40
N THR A 32 -8.52 -20.67 -43.46
CA THR A 32 -7.48 -21.20 -42.55
C THR A 32 -6.97 -20.24 -41.47
N MET A 33 -7.38 -20.46 -40.21
CA MET A 33 -6.83 -19.71 -39.07
C MET A 33 -5.48 -20.31 -38.64
N PRO A 34 -4.35 -19.59 -38.72
CA PRO A 34 -3.10 -20.03 -38.12
C PRO A 34 -3.09 -19.68 -36.61
N LEU A 35 -2.98 -20.70 -35.77
CA LEU A 35 -3.01 -20.65 -34.29
C LEU A 35 -1.74 -20.04 -33.64
N GLN A 36 -0.91 -19.31 -34.38
CA GLN A 36 0.42 -18.86 -33.93
C GLN A 36 0.49 -17.36 -33.57
N ILE A 37 -0.34 -16.49 -34.16
CA ILE A 37 -0.18 -15.02 -34.05
C ILE A 37 -0.74 -14.43 -32.74
N ARG A 38 -1.67 -15.12 -32.05
CA ARG A 38 -2.29 -14.62 -30.81
C ARG A 38 -1.40 -14.76 -29.57
N ARG A 39 -0.38 -15.63 -29.60
CA ARG A 39 0.55 -15.88 -28.49
C ARG A 39 1.48 -14.69 -28.25
N ASN A 40 1.96 -14.06 -29.32
CA ASN A 40 3.02 -13.05 -29.23
C ASN A 40 2.51 -11.71 -28.70
N ARG A 41 1.30 -11.29 -29.08
CA ARG A 41 0.67 -10.06 -28.57
C ARG A 41 0.33 -10.14 -27.08
N CYS A 42 -0.13 -11.31 -26.62
CA CYS A 42 -0.46 -11.54 -25.22
C CYS A 42 0.81 -11.58 -24.36
N SER A 43 1.90 -12.19 -24.85
CA SER A 43 3.16 -12.24 -24.12
C SER A 43 3.80 -10.85 -23.93
N SER A 44 3.76 -9.98 -24.95
CA SER A 44 4.23 -8.59 -24.82
C SER A 44 3.46 -7.83 -23.76
N PHE A 45 2.12 -7.89 -23.80
CA PHE A 45 1.26 -7.22 -22.83
C PHE A 45 1.41 -7.78 -21.40
N VAL A 46 1.56 -9.10 -21.27
CA VAL A 46 1.78 -9.78 -19.98
C VAL A 46 3.14 -9.40 -19.40
N ARG A 47 4.17 -9.17 -20.22
CA ARG A 47 5.48 -8.73 -19.70
C ARG A 47 5.47 -7.28 -19.23
N GLU A 48 4.70 -6.41 -19.88
CA GLU A 48 4.54 -5.01 -19.46
C GLU A 48 3.77 -4.86 -18.15
N ASN A 49 2.78 -5.73 -17.90
CA ASN A 49 1.89 -5.65 -16.73
C ASN A 49 2.03 -6.87 -15.80
N LEU A 50 3.18 -7.54 -15.84
CA LEU A 50 3.39 -8.84 -15.19
C LEU A 50 3.09 -8.79 -13.70
N LEU A 51 3.57 -7.74 -13.02
CA LEU A 51 3.43 -7.62 -11.56
C LEU A 51 1.97 -7.40 -11.15
N THR A 52 1.25 -6.56 -11.88
CA THR A 52 -0.19 -6.31 -11.63
C THR A 52 -1.04 -7.53 -11.95
N LEU A 53 -0.76 -8.22 -13.05
CA LEU A 53 -1.49 -9.45 -13.38
C LEU A 53 -1.20 -10.56 -12.37
N LEU A 54 0.03 -10.68 -11.89
CA LEU A 54 0.41 -11.69 -10.90
C LEU A 54 -0.29 -11.45 -9.55
N THR A 55 -0.44 -10.20 -9.09
CA THR A 55 -1.16 -9.90 -7.85
C THR A 55 -2.66 -10.14 -7.98
N VAL A 56 -3.27 -9.76 -9.11
CA VAL A 56 -4.69 -10.01 -9.37
C VAL A 56 -4.97 -11.50 -9.44
N ILE A 57 -4.17 -12.27 -10.18
CA ILE A 57 -4.30 -13.73 -10.26
C ILE A 57 -4.08 -14.36 -8.88
N GLY A 58 -3.10 -13.89 -8.11
CA GLY A 58 -2.84 -14.39 -6.75
C GLY A 58 -4.02 -14.18 -5.80
N VAL A 59 -4.65 -12.99 -5.81
CA VAL A 59 -5.84 -12.70 -5.01
C VAL A 59 -7.02 -13.56 -5.45
N VAL A 60 -7.30 -13.63 -6.76
CA VAL A 60 -8.42 -14.42 -7.29
C VAL A 60 -8.23 -15.90 -7.01
N ALA A 61 -7.05 -16.45 -7.26
CA ALA A 61 -6.74 -17.85 -6.98
C ALA A 61 -6.80 -18.15 -5.47
N GLY A 62 -6.26 -17.26 -4.62
CA GLY A 62 -6.34 -17.41 -3.16
C GLY A 62 -7.76 -17.38 -2.62
N THR A 63 -8.60 -16.46 -3.12
CA THR A 63 -10.03 -16.39 -2.77
C THR A 63 -10.79 -17.63 -3.23
N ILE A 64 -10.60 -18.07 -4.48
CA ILE A 64 -11.25 -19.28 -5.01
C ILE A 64 -10.83 -20.50 -4.19
N LEU A 65 -9.53 -20.68 -3.95
CA LEU A 65 -9.01 -21.79 -3.16
C LEU A 65 -9.59 -21.77 -1.74
N GLY A 66 -9.64 -20.61 -1.08
CA GLY A 66 -10.26 -20.46 0.24
C GLY A 66 -11.76 -20.79 0.25
N CYS A 67 -12.51 -20.34 -0.77
CA CYS A 67 -13.92 -20.67 -0.92
C CYS A 67 -14.15 -22.17 -1.19
N CYS A 68 -13.36 -22.79 -2.06
CA CYS A 68 -13.42 -24.23 -2.35
C CYS A 68 -13.09 -25.07 -1.11
N LEU A 69 -12.04 -24.71 -0.37
CA LEU A 69 -11.66 -25.36 0.88
C LEU A 69 -12.80 -25.30 1.90
N ARG A 70 -13.48 -24.15 2.01
CA ARG A 70 -14.64 -23.99 2.91
C ARG A 70 -15.88 -24.74 2.42
N ALA A 71 -16.12 -24.82 1.11
CA ALA A 71 -17.26 -25.54 0.54
C ALA A 71 -17.12 -27.07 0.65
N SER A 72 -15.89 -27.59 0.75
CA SER A 72 -15.63 -29.03 0.84
C SER A 72 -16.12 -29.71 2.13
N GLY A 73 -16.48 -28.94 3.17
CA GLY A 73 -17.17 -29.46 4.37
C GLY A 73 -16.39 -30.46 5.22
N GLN A 74 -15.13 -30.77 4.88
CA GLN A 74 -14.28 -31.69 5.63
C GLN A 74 -13.87 -31.06 6.96
N GLU A 75 -13.88 -31.81 8.06
CA GLU A 75 -13.35 -31.37 9.35
C GLU A 75 -11.82 -31.26 9.26
N TRP A 76 -11.32 -30.07 8.88
CA TRP A 76 -9.88 -29.80 8.78
C TRP A 76 -9.25 -29.81 10.18
N SER A 77 -8.20 -30.61 10.37
CA SER A 77 -7.46 -30.62 11.63
C SER A 77 -6.79 -29.25 11.85
N ARG A 78 -6.68 -28.79 13.11
CA ARG A 78 -6.01 -27.52 13.46
C ARG A 78 -4.58 -27.41 12.90
N ARG A 79 -3.92 -28.55 12.67
CA ARG A 79 -2.57 -28.64 12.09
C ARG A 79 -2.54 -28.20 10.63
N ASP A 80 -3.51 -28.62 9.81
CA ASP A 80 -3.55 -28.31 8.37
C ASP A 80 -3.82 -26.82 8.13
N VAL A 81 -4.68 -26.23 8.95
CA VAL A 81 -4.95 -24.79 8.94
C VAL A 81 -3.69 -23.99 9.29
N MET A 82 -2.91 -24.46 10.26
CA MET A 82 -1.65 -23.81 10.66
C MET A 82 -0.62 -23.81 9.53
N TYR A 83 -0.48 -24.93 8.80
CA TYR A 83 0.43 -25.00 7.65
C TYR A 83 0.00 -24.08 6.50
N PHE A 84 -1.30 -23.97 6.23
CA PHE A 84 -1.81 -23.10 5.16
C PHE A 84 -1.67 -21.60 5.49
N GLN A 85 -1.77 -21.21 6.76
CA GLN A 85 -1.61 -19.82 7.20
C GLN A 85 -0.14 -19.37 7.28
N TYR A 86 0.79 -20.30 7.53
CA TYR A 86 2.21 -20.02 7.72
C TYR A 86 2.87 -19.13 6.65
N PRO A 87 2.72 -19.38 5.33
CA PRO A 87 3.36 -18.53 4.31
C PRO A 87 2.83 -17.09 4.30
N GLY A 88 1.55 -16.87 4.60
CA GLY A 88 0.97 -15.53 4.69
C GLY A 88 1.45 -14.76 5.91
N GLU A 89 1.61 -15.46 7.03
CA GLU A 89 2.13 -14.92 8.28
C GLU A 89 3.60 -14.48 8.13
N LEU A 90 4.42 -15.35 7.53
CA LEU A 90 5.82 -15.05 7.22
C LEU A 90 5.96 -13.84 6.28
N PHE A 91 5.14 -13.77 5.22
CA PHE A 91 5.13 -12.63 4.30
C PHE A 91 4.78 -11.32 5.01
N LEU A 92 3.76 -11.32 5.87
CA LEU A 92 3.36 -10.13 6.63
C LEU A 92 4.44 -9.70 7.64
N ARG A 93 5.17 -10.64 8.25
CA ARG A 93 6.32 -10.32 9.12
C ARG A 93 7.45 -9.66 8.34
N MET A 94 7.78 -10.17 7.16
CA MET A 94 8.81 -9.58 6.29
C MET A 94 8.45 -8.14 5.88
N LEU A 95 7.20 -7.89 5.46
CA LEU A 95 6.75 -6.54 5.10
C LEU A 95 6.78 -5.57 6.29
N LYS A 96 6.36 -6.00 7.48
CA LYS A 96 6.38 -5.16 8.69
C LYS A 96 7.78 -4.79 9.16
N SER A 97 8.79 -5.64 8.93
CA SER A 97 10.19 -5.29 9.22
C SER A 97 10.76 -4.25 8.26
N LEU A 98 10.24 -4.20 7.02
CA LEU A 98 10.71 -3.27 5.98
C LEU A 98 10.03 -1.90 6.05
N ILE A 99 8.74 -1.84 6.45
CA ILE A 99 7.98 -0.60 6.42
C ILE A 99 8.54 0.48 7.35
N VAL A 100 8.96 0.12 8.56
CA VAL A 100 9.45 1.06 9.58
C VAL A 100 10.69 1.84 9.10
N PRO A 101 11.79 1.20 8.67
CA PRO A 101 12.98 1.93 8.21
C PRO A 101 12.76 2.69 6.90
N LEU A 102 11.95 2.15 5.98
CA LEU A 102 11.64 2.80 4.70
C LEU A 102 10.82 4.08 4.89
N LEU A 103 9.88 4.09 5.84
CA LEU A 103 9.10 5.29 6.15
C LEU A 103 9.99 6.40 6.73
N VAL A 104 10.83 6.08 7.71
CA VAL A 104 11.70 7.06 8.38
C VAL A 104 12.66 7.70 7.38
N SER A 105 13.37 6.88 6.60
CA SER A 105 14.31 7.38 5.58
C SER A 105 13.62 8.23 4.50
N SER A 106 12.45 7.80 4.02
CA SER A 106 11.67 8.55 3.04
C SER A 106 11.20 9.91 3.58
N ILE A 107 10.77 9.97 4.84
CA ILE A 107 10.29 11.23 5.46
C ILE A 107 11.46 12.19 5.69
N VAL A 108 12.59 11.70 6.24
CA VAL A 108 13.78 12.53 6.50
C VAL A 108 14.35 13.11 5.20
N SER A 109 14.45 12.30 4.13
CA SER A 109 14.89 12.78 2.82
C SER A 109 13.92 13.82 2.23
N ALA A 110 12.61 13.60 2.38
CA ALA A 110 11.60 14.54 1.90
C ALA A 110 11.69 15.89 2.61
N ILE A 111 11.82 15.93 3.95
CA ILE A 111 11.93 17.20 4.69
C ILE A 111 13.24 17.94 4.42
N GLY A 112 14.35 17.22 4.20
CA GLY A 112 15.66 17.83 3.94
C GLY A 112 15.79 18.48 2.56
N SER A 113 14.96 18.07 1.58
CA SER A 113 14.98 18.59 0.21
C SER A 113 14.04 19.80 0.01
N LEU A 114 13.33 20.27 1.03
CA LEU A 114 12.30 21.30 0.91
C LEU A 114 12.77 22.65 1.47
N ASP A 115 12.81 23.68 0.63
CA ASP A 115 12.99 25.06 1.07
C ASP A 115 11.78 25.55 1.88
N LEU A 116 11.97 25.79 3.18
CA LEU A 116 10.90 26.08 4.14
C LEU A 116 10.05 27.30 3.77
N SER A 117 10.61 28.30 3.09
CA SER A 117 9.94 29.58 2.78
C SER A 117 8.85 29.47 1.70
N LEU A 118 9.06 28.66 0.66
CA LEU A 118 8.10 28.42 -0.41
C LEU A 118 7.27 27.14 -0.17
N SER A 119 7.89 26.12 0.41
CA SER A 119 7.25 24.84 0.71
C SER A 119 6.17 24.96 1.80
N GLY A 120 6.38 25.81 2.82
CA GLY A 120 5.44 25.97 3.93
C GLY A 120 4.01 26.35 3.51
N LYS A 121 3.86 27.23 2.50
CA LYS A 121 2.54 27.63 1.97
C LYS A 121 1.82 26.51 1.22
N VAL A 122 2.57 25.71 0.47
CA VAL A 122 2.03 24.57 -0.27
C VAL A 122 1.70 23.42 0.69
N GLY A 123 2.59 23.15 1.65
CA GLY A 123 2.40 22.18 2.72
C GLY A 123 1.20 22.50 3.61
N LEU A 124 1.02 23.76 4.03
CA LEU A 124 -0.13 24.18 4.83
C LEU A 124 -1.46 23.96 4.09
N ARG A 125 -1.52 24.30 2.79
CA ARG A 125 -2.71 24.00 1.97
C ARG A 125 -2.97 22.51 1.85
N ALA A 126 -1.92 21.69 1.72
CA ALA A 126 -2.04 20.24 1.68
C ALA A 126 -2.57 19.67 3.01
N ILE A 127 -2.05 20.14 4.14
CA ILE A 127 -2.50 19.72 5.48
C ILE A 127 -3.97 20.06 5.68
N ILE A 128 -4.39 21.30 5.38
CA ILE A 128 -5.80 21.71 5.50
C ILE A 128 -6.69 20.83 4.59
N TYR A 129 -6.26 20.55 3.37
CA TYR A 129 -6.97 19.67 2.46
C TYR A 129 -7.09 18.23 3.00
N TYR A 130 -6.01 17.67 3.56
CA TYR A 130 -6.04 16.33 4.15
C TYR A 130 -6.90 16.24 5.40
N MET A 131 -6.84 17.23 6.28
CA MET A 131 -7.65 17.26 7.50
C MET A 131 -9.13 17.34 7.15
N THR A 132 -9.52 18.25 6.25
CA THR A 132 -10.93 18.40 5.82
C THR A 132 -11.45 17.12 5.16
N THR A 133 -10.71 16.51 4.23
CA THR A 133 -11.17 15.27 3.59
C THR A 133 -11.21 14.08 4.55
N THR A 134 -10.32 14.02 5.55
CA THR A 134 -10.32 12.95 6.55
C THR A 134 -11.55 13.06 7.44
N ILE A 135 -11.90 14.27 7.90
CA ILE A 135 -13.11 14.50 8.69
C ILE A 135 -14.36 14.10 7.88
N CYS A 136 -14.47 14.54 6.63
CA CYS A 136 -15.58 14.15 5.77
C CYS A 136 -15.66 12.63 5.55
N ALA A 137 -14.52 11.97 5.31
CA ALA A 137 -14.47 10.52 5.10
C ALA A 137 -14.85 9.74 6.35
N VAL A 138 -14.38 10.17 7.54
CA VAL A 138 -14.72 9.54 8.82
C VAL A 138 -16.20 9.72 9.15
N MET A 139 -16.77 10.90 8.94
CA MET A 139 -18.21 11.15 9.14
C MET A 139 -19.07 10.23 8.25
N LEU A 140 -18.71 10.12 6.97
CA LEU A 140 -19.39 9.21 6.04
C LEU A 140 -19.20 7.74 6.43
N GLY A 141 -18.00 7.34 6.87
CA GLY A 141 -17.71 5.98 7.33
C GLY A 141 -18.53 5.59 8.56
N ILE A 142 -18.61 6.48 9.55
CA ILE A 142 -19.41 6.28 10.77
C ILE A 142 -20.91 6.23 10.42
N ALA A 143 -21.40 7.12 9.57
CA ALA A 143 -22.80 7.11 9.12
C ALA A 143 -23.15 5.79 8.41
N LEU A 144 -22.25 5.30 7.54
CA LEU A 144 -22.47 4.07 6.77
C LEU A 144 -22.44 2.82 7.67
N VAL A 145 -21.45 2.69 8.56
CA VAL A 145 -21.34 1.53 9.45
C VAL A 145 -22.48 1.49 10.48
N THR A 146 -22.92 2.64 10.96
CA THR A 146 -24.05 2.71 11.91
C THR A 146 -25.40 2.48 11.24
N THR A 147 -25.52 2.75 9.93
CA THR A 147 -26.73 2.46 9.15
C THR A 147 -26.80 0.98 8.75
N ILE A 148 -25.73 0.45 8.14
CA ILE A 148 -25.68 -0.95 7.68
C ILE A 148 -25.59 -1.91 8.87
N LYS A 149 -24.95 -1.50 9.97
CA LYS A 149 -24.67 -2.32 11.18
C LYS A 149 -24.12 -3.70 10.80
N PRO A 150 -22.99 -3.78 10.06
CA PRO A 150 -22.41 -5.05 9.67
C PRO A 150 -22.03 -5.86 10.92
N GLY A 151 -22.24 -7.18 10.88
CA GLY A 151 -21.85 -8.09 11.97
C GLY A 151 -22.96 -8.47 12.96
N LYS A 152 -24.19 -7.94 12.82
CA LYS A 152 -25.33 -8.38 13.66
C LYS A 152 -25.84 -9.80 13.34
N ALA A 153 -25.47 -10.37 12.20
CA ALA A 153 -25.95 -11.68 11.74
C ALA A 153 -25.16 -12.88 12.32
N SER A 154 -24.15 -12.64 13.16
CA SER A 154 -23.20 -13.68 13.61
C SER A 154 -23.04 -13.72 15.13
N GLN A 155 -24.16 -13.87 15.86
CA GLN A 155 -24.15 -14.10 17.31
C GLN A 155 -23.91 -15.58 17.69
N ASP A 156 -23.91 -16.51 16.73
CA ASP A 156 -23.79 -17.95 17.01
C ASP A 156 -22.35 -18.50 17.03
N TYR A 157 -21.33 -17.68 16.76
CA TYR A 157 -19.94 -18.09 16.93
C TYR A 157 -19.49 -17.79 18.36
N THR A 158 -19.87 -18.65 19.30
CA THR A 158 -19.31 -18.63 20.66
C THR A 158 -17.82 -18.96 20.59
N GLN A 159 -16.98 -17.93 20.58
CA GLN A 159 -15.56 -18.06 20.90
C GLN A 159 -15.44 -18.46 22.38
N PRO A 160 -14.86 -19.62 22.72
CA PRO A 160 -14.74 -20.05 24.12
C PRO A 160 -13.75 -19.21 24.95
N ASN A 161 -13.10 -18.18 24.39
CA ASN A 161 -12.11 -17.34 25.07
C ASN A 161 -12.23 -15.84 24.75
N ALA A 162 -13.43 -15.34 24.43
CA ALA A 162 -13.64 -13.89 24.42
C ALA A 162 -13.76 -13.39 25.86
N THR A 163 -12.66 -12.86 26.41
CA THR A 163 -12.69 -11.96 27.56
C THR A 163 -13.87 -11.03 27.38
N LYS A 164 -14.83 -11.02 28.31
CA LYS A 164 -15.91 -10.03 28.31
C LYS A 164 -15.26 -8.67 28.08
N ILE A 165 -15.47 -8.10 26.90
CA ILE A 165 -15.20 -6.69 26.66
C ILE A 165 -16.19 -5.99 27.58
N VAL A 166 -15.76 -5.73 28.81
CA VAL A 166 -16.35 -4.71 29.65
C VAL A 166 -16.24 -3.49 28.77
N VAL A 167 -17.38 -3.06 28.21
CA VAL A 167 -17.53 -1.73 27.64
C VAL A 167 -17.34 -0.80 28.84
N LYS A 168 -16.07 -0.56 29.16
CA LYS A 168 -15.68 0.55 30.01
C LYS A 168 -16.09 1.74 29.17
N ASP A 169 -16.90 2.61 29.73
CA ASP A 169 -17.12 3.95 29.20
C ASP A 169 -15.76 4.64 29.25
N THR A 170 -14.89 4.36 28.28
CA THR A 170 -13.57 4.96 28.16
C THR A 170 -13.84 6.41 27.87
N LEU A 171 -13.66 7.23 28.90
CA LEU A 171 -13.84 8.67 28.80
C LEU A 171 -12.75 9.17 27.84
N THR A 172 -13.03 10.23 27.09
CA THR A 172 -12.05 10.85 26.19
C THR A 172 -10.74 11.19 26.94
N SER A 173 -10.83 11.45 28.24
CA SER A 173 -9.68 11.63 29.14
C SER A 173 -8.77 10.42 29.24
N ASP A 174 -9.33 9.20 29.25
CA ASP A 174 -8.54 7.96 29.37
C ASP A 174 -7.72 7.74 28.10
N THR A 175 -8.27 8.03 26.92
CA THR A 175 -7.53 8.00 25.65
C THR A 175 -6.45 9.09 25.57
N LEU A 176 -6.67 10.27 26.17
CA LEU A 176 -5.63 11.30 26.25
C LEU A 176 -4.54 10.93 27.25
N LEU A 177 -4.90 10.27 28.36
CA LEU A 177 -3.93 9.72 29.31
C LEU A 177 -3.13 8.56 28.72
N ASP A 178 -3.72 7.74 27.85
CA ASP A 178 -3.04 6.64 27.16
C ASP A 178 -1.99 7.19 26.17
N LEU A 179 -2.36 8.21 25.39
CA LEU A 179 -1.46 8.88 24.46
C LEU A 179 -0.27 9.59 25.16
N ILE A 180 -0.46 10.05 26.41
CA ILE A 180 0.60 10.73 27.17
C ILE A 180 1.43 9.79 28.04
N SER A 181 0.91 8.60 28.37
CA SER A 181 1.54 7.66 29.32
C SER A 181 2.33 6.53 28.67
N ASP A 182 2.45 6.47 27.34
CA ASP A 182 3.20 5.42 26.64
C ASP A 182 4.63 5.24 27.23
N PRO A 183 4.93 4.09 27.89
CA PRO A 183 6.16 3.89 28.65
C PRO A 183 7.42 3.72 27.77
N PRO A 184 8.63 3.86 28.35
CA PRO A 184 9.94 3.96 27.65
C PRO A 184 10.35 2.80 26.70
N GLN A 185 9.55 1.75 26.59
CA GLN A 185 9.84 0.53 25.81
C GLN A 185 9.77 0.80 24.30
N LEU A 186 8.82 1.63 23.86
CA LEU A 186 8.66 2.04 22.46
C LEU A 186 9.79 3.00 22.02
N ARG A 187 10.32 3.81 22.96
CA ARG A 187 11.46 4.69 22.73
C ARG A 187 12.73 3.90 22.38
N MET A 188 13.00 2.77 23.05
CA MET A 188 14.20 1.99 22.79
C MET A 188 14.19 1.33 21.41
N GLY A 189 13.05 0.75 21.00
CA GLY A 189 12.91 0.12 19.67
C GLY A 189 12.98 1.13 18.52
N VAL A 190 12.26 2.25 18.65
CA VAL A 190 12.27 3.33 17.64
C VAL A 190 13.64 3.98 17.57
N MET A 191 14.32 4.22 18.70
CA MET A 191 15.65 4.85 18.72
C MET A 191 16.74 3.98 18.11
N VAL A 192 16.73 2.66 18.30
CA VAL A 192 17.68 1.75 17.66
C VAL A 192 17.49 1.72 16.14
N ILE A 193 16.23 1.69 15.68
CA ILE A 193 15.92 1.70 14.24
C ILE A 193 16.28 3.06 13.61
N TYR A 194 15.97 4.17 14.27
CA TYR A 194 16.36 5.51 13.83
C TYR A 194 17.88 5.65 13.77
N ASN A 195 18.61 5.20 14.80
CA ASN A 195 20.07 5.33 14.85
C ASN A 195 20.78 4.44 13.82
N ALA A 196 20.31 3.21 13.61
CA ALA A 196 20.84 2.32 12.57
C ALA A 196 20.58 2.87 11.16
N CYS A 197 19.37 3.41 10.91
CA CYS A 197 19.02 4.01 9.63
C CYS A 197 19.80 5.30 9.39
N PHE A 198 19.96 6.14 10.43
CA PHE A 198 20.76 7.36 10.38
C PHE A 198 22.22 7.05 10.06
N ILE A 199 22.86 6.10 10.74
CA ILE A 199 24.25 5.70 10.44
C ILE A 199 24.38 5.18 9.00
N HIS A 200 23.45 4.35 8.53
CA HIS A 200 23.53 3.76 7.18
C HIS A 200 23.21 4.77 6.06
N ILE A 201 22.51 5.87 6.35
CA ILE A 201 22.24 6.97 5.39
C ILE A 201 23.29 8.07 5.45
N ASN A 202 23.88 8.36 6.63
CA ASN A 202 24.93 9.37 6.76
C ASN A 202 26.30 8.88 6.27
N LEU A 203 26.63 7.59 6.45
CA LEU A 203 27.88 7.00 5.99
C LEU A 203 28.11 7.10 4.45
N PRO A 204 27.09 6.89 3.58
CA PRO A 204 27.22 7.14 2.14
C PRO A 204 27.17 8.63 1.77
N LEU A 205 26.48 9.48 2.54
CA LEU A 205 26.43 10.93 2.28
C LEU A 205 27.76 11.64 2.57
N GLU A 206 28.42 11.31 3.68
CA GLU A 206 29.80 11.76 3.97
C GLU A 206 30.77 11.25 2.89
N SER A 207 30.67 9.98 2.48
CA SER A 207 31.52 9.42 1.43
C SER A 207 31.33 10.11 0.07
N LEU A 208 30.08 10.45 -0.30
CA LEU A 208 29.77 11.20 -1.53
C LEU A 208 30.16 12.68 -1.45
N TYR A 209 30.03 13.31 -0.28
CA TYR A 209 30.42 14.70 -0.06
C TYR A 209 31.94 14.88 -0.16
N LEU A 210 32.70 13.93 0.38
CA LEU A 210 34.17 13.90 0.28
C LEU A 210 34.64 13.62 -1.15
N LEU A 211 33.94 12.75 -1.89
CA LEU A 211 34.26 12.46 -3.31
C LEU A 211 33.96 13.66 -4.22
N LYS A 212 32.88 14.40 -3.98
CA LYS A 212 32.59 15.65 -4.70
C LYS A 212 33.65 16.73 -4.41
N LYS A 213 34.14 16.81 -3.16
CA LYS A 213 35.18 17.75 -2.74
C LYS A 213 36.55 17.42 -3.37
N THR A 214 36.92 16.16 -3.51
CA THR A 214 38.17 15.75 -4.19
C THR A 214 38.11 15.92 -5.70
N THR A 215 36.98 15.66 -6.36
CA THR A 215 36.84 15.95 -7.80
C THR A 215 36.85 17.44 -8.13
N SER A 216 36.39 18.31 -7.24
CA SER A 216 36.45 19.77 -7.47
C SER A 216 37.84 20.37 -7.24
N ILE A 217 38.72 19.69 -6.52
CA ILE A 217 40.13 20.08 -6.30
C ILE A 217 41.03 19.55 -7.42
N SER A 218 40.68 18.43 -8.07
CA SER A 218 41.46 17.87 -9.18
C SER A 218 41.17 18.53 -10.55
N VAL A 219 40.15 19.38 -10.66
CA VAL A 219 39.73 20.06 -11.91
C VAL A 219 40.05 21.57 -11.86
N ALA A 220 40.65 22.06 -10.78
CA ALA A 220 41.21 23.42 -10.64
C ALA A 220 42.74 23.34 -10.64
#